data_AF-A0A1F2R7T8-F1
#
_entry.id   AF-A0A1F2R7T8-F1
#
_cell.length_a   1.000
_cell.length_b   1.000
_cell.length_c   1.000
_cell.angle_alpha   90.00
_cell.angle_beta   90.00
_cell.angle_gamma   90.00
#
_symmetry.space_group_name_H-M   'P 1'
#
loop_
_entity.id
_entity.type
_entity.pdbx_description
1 polymer ?
#
loop_
_entity_poly.entity_id
_entity_poly.type
_entity_poly.pdbx_seq_one_letter_code
_entity_poly.pdbx_strand_id
1 'polypeptide(L)'
;MLRLDASGIEWITGRVLEAVVRHQTLEPAALTFLLRRYGATHRDDLRDALDPALDRAAAGVPRLEASEDRAGWLVVFGEAAAMSDAASLRKAAADLISHLRREWPTSTLVDGSMRSIAACLAAAGACNPRELIPDAIDELERIVGAAYRPGEGMAHEIGRPLFARGDLGDQVGAAGALLSAYLVTGRLPYSMLAEELMRCARRTWWDVERGGFLPPKPFAQNGEAALVLCRLAALHRDATYRGAAVVAPEADYAMDAMRILAAQTAALTDGGLDAALFGLALHELLSLR
;
A
#
# COMPACT_ATOMS: atom_id res chain seq x y z
N MET A 1 13.04 -22.95 5.04
CA MET A 1 13.03 -21.81 4.12
C MET A 1 11.60 -21.55 3.71
N LEU A 2 11.09 -20.33 3.89
CA LEU A 2 9.74 -19.96 3.48
C LEU A 2 9.61 -20.13 1.96
N ARG A 3 8.47 -20.63 1.49
CA ARG A 3 8.19 -20.84 0.06
C ARG A 3 7.30 -19.71 -0.47
N LEU A 4 7.52 -19.29 -1.71
CA LEU A 4 6.68 -18.32 -2.42
C LEU A 4 5.44 -19.00 -3.02
N ASP A 5 4.67 -19.63 -2.17
CA ASP A 5 3.45 -20.37 -2.50
C ASP A 5 2.41 -20.26 -1.36
N ALA A 6 1.30 -20.98 -1.48
CA ALA A 6 0.23 -20.99 -0.49
C ALA A 6 0.71 -21.42 0.92
N SER A 7 1.72 -22.28 1.03
CA SER A 7 2.26 -22.71 2.33
C SER A 7 2.99 -21.56 3.04
N GLY A 8 3.62 -20.66 2.27
CA GLY A 8 4.21 -19.44 2.82
C GLY A 8 3.16 -18.50 3.40
N ILE A 9 2.03 -18.33 2.72
CA ILE A 9 0.90 -17.54 3.22
C ILE A 9 0.35 -18.11 4.53
N GLU A 10 0.16 -19.43 4.60
CA GLU A 10 -0.34 -20.08 5.83
C GLU A 10 0.63 -19.93 6.99
N TRP A 11 1.94 -20.03 6.74
CA TRP A 11 2.95 -19.79 7.77
C TRP A 11 2.87 -18.36 8.34
N ILE A 12 2.78 -17.34 7.49
CA ILE A 12 2.64 -15.94 7.92
C ILE A 12 1.32 -15.74 8.66
N THR A 13 0.23 -16.33 8.17
CA THR A 13 -1.09 -16.29 8.81
C THR A 13 -1.01 -16.79 10.24
N GLY A 14 -0.39 -17.95 10.47
CA GLY A 14 -0.19 -18.49 11.81
C GLY A 14 0.63 -17.56 12.73
N ARG A 15 1.68 -16.93 12.21
CA ARG A 15 2.54 -16.00 12.97
C ARG A 15 1.80 -14.73 13.39
N VAL A 16 1.01 -14.15 12.48
CA VAL A 16 0.23 -12.94 12.79
C VAL A 16 -0.91 -13.27 13.76
N LEU A 17 -1.58 -14.42 13.60
CA LEU A 17 -2.59 -14.88 14.55
C LEU A 17 -2.01 -15.09 15.96
N GLU A 18 -0.82 -15.70 16.06
CA GLU A 18 -0.11 -15.88 17.33
C GLU A 18 0.14 -14.54 18.02
N ALA A 19 0.52 -13.49 17.27
CA ALA A 19 0.71 -12.14 17.79
C ALA A 19 -0.60 -11.50 18.28
N VAL A 20 -1.70 -11.68 17.54
CA VAL A 20 -3.05 -11.21 17.93
C VAL A 20 -3.48 -11.84 19.26
N VAL A 21 -3.36 -13.17 19.37
CA VAL A 21 -3.74 -13.95 20.55
C VAL A 21 -2.89 -13.55 21.76
N ARG A 22 -1.61 -13.24 21.57
CA ARG A 22 -0.72 -12.72 22.61
C ARG A 22 -0.96 -11.26 22.98
N HIS A 23 -1.96 -10.61 22.38
CA HIS A 23 -2.26 -9.19 22.59
C HIS A 23 -1.06 -8.26 22.36
N GLN A 24 -0.17 -8.63 21.43
CA GLN A 24 0.94 -7.78 21.03
C GLN A 24 0.41 -6.52 20.31
N THR A 25 1.17 -5.43 20.34
CA THR A 25 0.89 -4.25 19.52
C THR A 25 1.02 -4.66 18.06
N LEU A 26 -0.06 -4.48 17.28
CA LEU A 26 -0.09 -4.83 15.86
C LEU A 26 0.06 -3.57 15.02
N GLU A 27 0.87 -3.69 13.97
CA GLU A 27 0.90 -2.69 12.91
C GLU A 27 -0.32 -2.85 11.99
N PRO A 28 -0.77 -1.77 11.32
CA PRO A 28 -1.93 -1.84 10.44
C PRO A 28 -1.81 -2.92 9.35
N ALA A 29 -0.62 -3.08 8.76
CA ALA A 29 -0.37 -4.09 7.72
C ALA A 29 -0.68 -5.53 8.18
N ALA A 30 -0.45 -5.84 9.46
CA ALA A 30 -0.75 -7.15 10.04
C ALA A 30 -2.26 -7.44 10.07
N LEU A 31 -3.06 -6.44 10.45
CA LEU A 31 -4.52 -6.59 10.46
C LEU A 31 -5.11 -6.56 9.05
N THR A 32 -4.59 -5.72 8.15
CA THR A 32 -4.96 -5.76 6.72
C THR A 32 -4.68 -7.13 6.12
N PHE A 33 -3.52 -7.74 6.43
CA PHE A 33 -3.21 -9.08 5.97
C PHE A 33 -4.24 -10.11 6.46
N LEU A 34 -4.57 -10.13 7.76
CA LEU A 34 -5.57 -11.05 8.29
C LEU A 34 -6.97 -10.80 7.73
N LEU A 35 -7.39 -9.54 7.54
CA LEU A 35 -8.66 -9.18 6.91
C LEU A 35 -8.78 -9.76 5.51
N ARG A 36 -7.74 -9.60 4.68
CA ARG A 36 -7.72 -10.17 3.32
C ARG A 36 -7.68 -11.70 3.34
N ARG A 37 -6.97 -12.32 4.29
CA ARG A 37 -7.02 -13.77 4.51
C ARG A 37 -8.43 -14.25 4.85
N TYR A 38 -9.11 -13.54 5.75
CA TYR A 38 -10.48 -13.84 6.12
C TYR A 38 -11.43 -13.67 4.92
N GLY A 39 -11.29 -12.58 4.15
CA GLY A 39 -12.09 -12.35 2.94
C GLY A 39 -11.89 -13.43 1.88
N ALA A 40 -10.68 -13.98 1.74
CA ALA A 40 -10.38 -15.02 0.77
C ALA A 40 -10.77 -16.45 1.22
N THR A 41 -10.90 -16.71 2.53
CA THR A 41 -11.03 -18.08 3.04
C THR A 41 -12.27 -18.32 3.91
N HIS A 42 -12.88 -17.27 4.44
CA HIS A 42 -13.99 -17.33 5.39
C HIS A 42 -13.74 -18.20 6.62
N ARG A 43 -12.48 -18.38 7.04
CA ARG A 43 -12.16 -19.19 8.22
C ARG A 43 -12.62 -18.51 9.51
N ASP A 44 -13.24 -19.29 10.39
CA ASP A 44 -13.77 -18.80 11.67
C ASP A 44 -12.68 -18.39 12.66
N ASP A 45 -11.53 -19.07 12.66
CA ASP A 45 -10.41 -18.72 13.54
C ASP A 45 -9.83 -17.32 13.24
N LEU A 46 -9.90 -16.89 11.98
CA LEU A 46 -9.54 -15.52 11.58
C LEU A 46 -10.57 -14.51 12.07
N ARG A 47 -11.87 -14.82 11.94
CA ARG A 47 -12.97 -13.97 12.42
C ARG A 47 -12.86 -13.75 13.93
N ASP A 48 -12.73 -14.84 14.69
CA ASP A 48 -12.66 -14.83 16.15
C ASP A 48 -11.46 -14.01 16.67
N ALA A 49 -10.35 -14.01 15.91
CA ALA A 49 -9.17 -13.20 16.23
C ALA A 49 -9.34 -11.72 15.81
N LEU A 50 -9.98 -11.45 14.67
CA LEU A 50 -10.13 -10.12 14.09
C LEU A 50 -11.09 -9.24 14.90
N ASP A 51 -12.26 -9.76 15.30
CA ASP A 51 -13.28 -8.97 16.00
C ASP A 51 -12.73 -8.21 17.23
N PRO A 52 -12.14 -8.89 18.24
CA PRO A 52 -11.58 -8.20 19.40
C PRO A 52 -10.31 -7.38 19.09
N ALA A 53 -9.61 -7.67 17.99
CA ALA A 53 -8.45 -6.89 17.57
C ALA A 53 -8.87 -5.55 16.96
N LEU A 54 -9.90 -5.56 16.11
CA LEU A 54 -10.46 -4.38 15.46
C LEU A 54 -11.12 -3.45 16.48
N ASP A 55 -11.85 -3.99 17.46
CA ASP A 55 -12.44 -3.19 18.54
C ASP A 55 -11.37 -2.44 19.36
N ARG A 56 -10.28 -3.13 19.73
CA ARG A 56 -9.15 -2.51 20.43
C ARG A 56 -8.46 -1.45 19.58
N ALA A 57 -8.25 -1.73 18.29
CA ALA A 57 -7.67 -0.77 17.36
C ALA A 57 -8.55 0.48 17.21
N ALA A 58 -9.86 0.30 17.01
CA ALA A 58 -10.81 1.40 16.87
C ALA A 58 -10.84 2.30 18.12
N ALA A 59 -10.77 1.70 19.33
CA ALA A 59 -10.66 2.44 20.58
C ALA A 59 -9.33 3.21 20.73
N GLY A 60 -8.28 2.79 20.03
CA GLY A 60 -6.95 3.42 20.03
C GLY A 60 -6.79 4.60 19.09
N VAL A 61 -7.66 4.75 18.06
CA VAL A 61 -7.57 5.78 17.02
C VAL A 61 -7.32 7.20 17.54
N PRO A 62 -8.00 7.68 18.60
CA PRO A 62 -7.78 9.05 19.09
C PRO A 62 -6.37 9.33 19.62
N ARG A 63 -5.56 8.30 19.85
CA ARG A 63 -4.19 8.41 20.39
C ARG A 63 -3.11 8.40 19.30
N LEU A 64 -3.48 8.31 18.02
CA LEU A 64 -2.52 8.26 16.92
C LEU A 64 -1.94 9.65 16.64
N GLU A 65 -0.62 9.78 16.79
CA GLU A 65 0.09 11.06 16.64
C GLU A 65 0.57 11.31 15.20
N ALA A 66 1.04 10.28 14.49
CA ALA A 66 1.61 10.41 13.14
C ALA A 66 0.58 10.20 12.01
N SER A 67 0.71 10.98 10.93
CA SER A 67 -0.15 10.86 9.74
C SER A 67 0.03 9.51 9.02
N GLU A 68 1.23 8.94 8.99
CA GLU A 68 1.51 7.65 8.35
C GLU A 68 0.78 6.51 9.04
N ASP A 69 0.81 6.49 10.37
CA ASP A 69 0.06 5.53 11.19
C ASP A 69 -1.45 5.65 10.91
N ARG A 70 -1.96 6.88 10.80
CA ARG A 70 -3.38 7.13 10.48
C ARG A 70 -3.78 6.60 9.11
N ALA A 71 -2.92 6.75 8.10
CA ALA A 71 -3.19 6.23 6.75
C ALA A 71 -3.25 4.70 6.75
N GLY A 72 -2.30 4.02 7.41
CA GLY A 72 -2.33 2.57 7.56
C GLY A 72 -3.59 2.08 8.27
N TRP A 73 -3.96 2.70 9.39
CA TRP A 73 -5.18 2.36 10.11
C TRP A 73 -6.47 2.64 9.31
N LEU A 74 -6.49 3.67 8.46
CA LEU A 74 -7.63 3.93 7.59
C LEU A 74 -7.84 2.79 6.59
N VAL A 75 -6.77 2.19 6.05
CA VAL A 75 -6.89 1.00 5.19
C VAL A 75 -7.55 -0.15 5.95
N VAL A 76 -7.12 -0.42 7.18
CA VAL A 76 -7.72 -1.47 8.03
C VAL A 76 -9.21 -1.24 8.24
N PHE A 77 -9.62 -0.05 8.68
CA PHE A 77 -11.04 0.21 8.95
C PHE A 77 -11.88 0.32 7.69
N GLY A 78 -11.31 0.80 6.58
CA GLY A 78 -11.99 0.82 5.28
C GLY A 78 -12.30 -0.59 4.77
N GLU A 79 -11.31 -1.50 4.80
CA GLU A 79 -11.51 -2.91 4.42
C GLU A 79 -12.47 -3.61 5.40
N ALA A 80 -12.29 -3.44 6.70
CA ALA A 80 -13.15 -4.06 7.70
C ALA A 80 -14.62 -3.56 7.60
N ALA A 81 -14.83 -2.27 7.34
CA ALA A 81 -16.18 -1.71 7.14
C ALA A 81 -16.83 -2.17 5.82
N ALA A 82 -16.05 -2.58 4.82
CA ALA A 82 -16.61 -3.20 3.61
C ALA A 82 -17.07 -4.65 3.86
N MET A 83 -16.55 -5.30 4.90
CA MET A 83 -16.84 -6.70 5.25
C MET A 83 -17.83 -6.84 6.42
N SER A 84 -18.12 -5.75 7.14
CA SER A 84 -18.92 -5.73 8.36
C SER A 84 -19.79 -4.48 8.45
N ASP A 85 -21.03 -4.63 8.93
CA ASP A 85 -21.95 -3.52 9.14
C ASP A 85 -21.65 -2.70 10.42
N ALA A 86 -20.60 -3.04 11.17
CA ALA A 86 -20.26 -2.41 12.43
C ALA A 86 -20.10 -0.88 12.31
N ALA A 87 -21.01 -0.16 12.98
CA ALA A 87 -21.03 1.31 12.97
C ALA A 87 -19.77 1.93 13.58
N SER A 88 -19.12 1.22 14.52
CA SER A 88 -17.86 1.63 15.14
C SER A 88 -16.72 1.74 14.12
N LEU A 89 -16.60 0.77 13.20
CA LEU A 89 -15.54 0.74 12.18
C LEU A 89 -15.72 1.88 11.16
N ARG A 90 -16.96 2.10 10.69
CA ARG A 90 -17.28 3.23 9.80
C ARG A 90 -17.01 4.58 10.46
N LYS A 91 -17.31 4.71 11.76
CA LYS A 91 -17.00 5.91 12.52
C LYS A 91 -15.48 6.11 12.63
N ALA A 92 -14.72 5.08 12.98
CA ALA A 92 -13.26 5.15 13.05
C ALA A 92 -12.63 5.56 11.71
N ALA A 93 -13.10 4.99 10.59
CA ALA A 93 -12.66 5.37 9.25
C ALA A 93 -12.99 6.85 8.94
N ALA A 94 -14.21 7.30 9.24
CA ALA A 94 -14.62 8.70 9.03
C ALA A 94 -13.81 9.70 9.87
N ASP A 95 -13.50 9.35 11.12
CA ASP A 95 -12.68 10.16 12.02
C ASP A 95 -11.24 10.30 11.48
N LEU A 96 -10.67 9.21 10.95
CA LEU A 96 -9.34 9.22 10.32
C LEU A 96 -9.32 10.03 9.02
N ILE A 97 -10.30 9.84 8.13
CA ILE A 97 -10.46 10.63 6.90
C ILE A 97 -10.49 12.13 7.22
N SER A 98 -11.24 12.50 8.25
CA SER A 98 -11.36 13.89 8.68
C SER A 98 -10.05 14.47 9.20
N HIS A 99 -9.22 13.68 9.89
CA HIS A 99 -7.89 14.11 10.33
C HIS A 99 -6.93 14.28 9.16
N LEU A 100 -6.83 13.25 8.31
CA LEU A 100 -5.93 13.25 7.17
C LEU A 100 -6.19 14.41 6.21
N ARG A 101 -7.47 14.67 5.88
CA ARG A 101 -7.86 15.79 5.02
C ARG A 101 -7.49 17.16 5.58
N ARG A 102 -7.46 17.32 6.90
CA ARG A 102 -7.05 18.58 7.55
C ARG A 102 -5.55 18.84 7.43
N GLU A 103 -4.74 17.79 7.29
CA GLU A 103 -3.28 17.89 7.26
C GLU A 103 -2.74 18.17 5.85
N TRP A 104 -3.47 17.74 4.80
CA TRP A 104 -3.08 17.89 3.40
C TRP A 104 -2.57 19.29 3.01
N PRO A 105 -3.26 20.41 3.31
CA PRO A 105 -2.81 21.73 2.86
C PRO A 105 -1.47 22.15 3.48
N THR A 106 -1.11 21.58 4.63
CA THR A 106 0.10 21.91 5.39
C THR A 106 1.23 20.90 5.21
N SER A 107 0.94 19.73 4.63
CA SER A 107 1.93 18.69 4.46
C SER A 107 2.87 19.00 3.30
N THR A 108 4.18 18.96 3.58
CA THR A 108 5.23 19.15 2.57
C THR A 108 5.88 17.83 2.14
N LEU A 109 5.81 16.80 2.98
CA LEU A 109 6.40 15.49 2.70
C LEU A 109 5.55 14.70 1.70
N VAL A 110 6.18 14.21 0.63
CA VAL A 110 5.49 13.53 -0.47
C VAL A 110 5.01 12.14 -0.05
N ASP A 111 5.89 11.28 0.50
CA ASP A 111 5.53 9.92 0.88
C ASP A 111 4.28 9.86 1.79
N GLY A 112 4.33 10.51 2.96
CA GLY A 112 3.22 10.51 3.91
C GLY A 112 1.90 11.06 3.34
N SER A 113 1.97 12.11 2.52
CA SER A 113 0.79 12.67 1.86
C SER A 113 0.20 11.72 0.82
N MET A 114 1.05 11.06 0.03
CA MET A 114 0.62 10.09 -0.97
C MET A 114 -0.01 8.85 -0.33
N ARG A 115 0.58 8.33 0.76
CA ARG A 115 -0.04 7.23 1.54
C ARG A 115 -1.41 7.64 2.10
N SER A 116 -1.53 8.85 2.62
CA SER A 116 -2.80 9.41 3.12
C SER A 116 -3.88 9.46 2.04
N ILE A 117 -3.56 10.00 0.87
CA ILE A 117 -4.46 10.08 -0.29
C ILE A 117 -4.86 8.68 -0.75
N ALA A 118 -3.89 7.77 -0.88
CA ALA A 118 -4.14 6.39 -1.29
C ALA A 118 -5.12 5.70 -0.35
N ALA A 119 -4.96 5.88 0.97
CA ALA A 119 -5.84 5.32 1.99
C ALA A 119 -7.25 5.92 1.92
N CYS A 120 -7.38 7.24 1.73
CA CYS A 120 -8.67 7.90 1.55
C CYS A 120 -9.41 7.39 0.30
N LEU A 121 -8.71 7.24 -0.82
CA LEU A 121 -9.30 6.70 -2.05
C LEU A 121 -9.75 5.24 -1.87
N ALA A 122 -8.95 4.41 -1.19
CA ALA A 122 -9.30 3.02 -0.92
C ALA A 122 -10.52 2.89 0.02
N ALA A 123 -10.63 3.76 1.03
CA ALA A 123 -11.74 3.75 1.99
C ALA A 123 -12.99 4.49 1.49
N ALA A 124 -12.94 5.17 0.34
CA ALA A 124 -14.01 6.04 -0.13
C ALA A 124 -15.37 5.34 -0.27
N GLY A 125 -15.37 4.08 -0.73
CA GLY A 125 -16.60 3.29 -0.88
C GLY A 125 -17.32 3.02 0.43
N ALA A 126 -16.62 2.97 1.56
CA ALA A 126 -17.19 2.66 2.87
C ALA A 126 -17.77 3.88 3.61
N CYS A 127 -17.39 5.11 3.21
CA CYS A 127 -17.70 6.33 3.96
C CYS A 127 -18.54 7.32 3.16
N ASN A 128 -17.95 8.03 2.19
CA ASN A 128 -18.62 9.04 1.38
C ASN A 128 -17.85 9.31 0.07
N PRO A 129 -18.08 8.52 -1.00
CA PRO A 129 -17.26 8.60 -2.21
C PRO A 129 -17.48 9.90 -2.99
N ARG A 130 -18.66 10.52 -2.90
CA ARG A 130 -19.01 11.71 -3.70
C ARG A 130 -18.22 12.95 -3.33
N GLU A 131 -17.87 13.09 -2.06
CA GLU A 131 -17.07 14.21 -1.56
C GLU A 131 -15.59 13.84 -1.43
N LEU A 132 -15.29 12.61 -0.99
CA LEU A 132 -13.92 12.24 -0.70
C LEU A 132 -13.04 12.07 -1.96
N ILE A 133 -13.61 11.52 -3.04
CA ILE A 133 -12.83 11.26 -4.25
C ILE A 133 -12.36 12.57 -4.90
N PRO A 134 -13.21 13.58 -5.17
CA PRO A 134 -12.75 14.85 -5.74
C PRO A 134 -11.64 15.50 -4.92
N ASP A 135 -11.82 15.63 -3.60
CA ASP A 135 -10.83 16.26 -2.72
C ASP A 135 -9.48 15.53 -2.73
N ALA A 136 -9.51 14.20 -2.69
CA ALA A 136 -8.29 13.39 -2.75
C ALA A 136 -7.58 13.50 -4.11
N ILE A 137 -8.33 13.65 -5.20
CA ILE A 137 -7.77 13.84 -6.55
C ILE A 137 -7.16 15.23 -6.69
N ASP A 138 -7.86 16.28 -6.23
CA ASP A 138 -7.33 17.65 -6.27
C ASP A 138 -6.02 17.75 -5.49
N GLU A 139 -5.94 17.11 -4.32
CA GLU A 139 -4.72 17.07 -3.53
C GLU A 139 -3.60 16.25 -4.20
N LEU A 140 -3.93 15.09 -4.78
CA LEU A 140 -2.97 14.29 -5.56
C LEU A 140 -2.35 15.12 -6.69
N GLU A 141 -3.18 15.80 -7.46
CA GLU A 141 -2.74 16.62 -8.60
C GLU A 141 -1.91 17.83 -8.15
N ARG A 142 -2.26 18.45 -7.02
CA ARG A 142 -1.45 19.51 -6.39
C ARG A 142 -0.05 19.03 -6.07
N ILE A 143 0.08 17.87 -5.42
CA ILE A 143 1.38 17.31 -5.03
C ILE A 143 2.19 16.92 -6.27
N VAL A 144 1.57 16.21 -7.21
CA VAL A 144 2.24 15.81 -8.47
C VAL A 144 2.73 17.04 -9.22
N GLY A 145 1.89 18.06 -9.41
CA GLY A 145 2.26 19.29 -10.10
C GLY A 145 3.43 20.05 -9.47
N ALA A 146 3.62 19.92 -8.15
CA ALA A 146 4.70 20.59 -7.43
C ALA A 146 5.99 19.76 -7.30
N ALA A 147 5.88 18.43 -7.17
CA ALA A 147 6.98 17.55 -6.80
C ALA A 147 7.56 16.71 -7.95
N TYR A 148 6.76 16.38 -8.97
CA TYR A 148 7.17 15.49 -10.06
C TYR A 148 8.02 16.23 -11.11
N ARG A 149 9.04 15.52 -11.61
CA ARG A 149 9.84 15.91 -12.77
C ARG A 149 9.94 14.76 -13.77
N PRO A 150 9.58 14.97 -15.05
CA PRO A 150 9.67 13.93 -16.07
C PRO A 150 11.04 13.27 -16.14
N GLY A 151 11.07 11.94 -16.10
CA GLY A 151 12.29 11.16 -16.12
C GLY A 151 13.10 11.12 -14.81
N GLU A 152 12.85 12.03 -13.87
CA GLU A 152 13.55 12.12 -12.58
C GLU A 152 12.69 11.69 -11.37
N GLY A 153 11.37 11.61 -11.52
CA GLY A 153 10.44 11.16 -10.48
C GLY A 153 10.02 12.24 -9.49
N MET A 154 9.57 11.82 -8.30
CA MET A 154 9.06 12.69 -7.24
C MET A 154 10.18 13.34 -6.43
N ALA A 155 9.92 14.53 -5.88
CA ALA A 155 10.72 15.11 -4.79
C ALA A 155 10.33 14.47 -3.45
N HIS A 156 11.21 14.59 -2.44
CA HIS A 156 10.86 14.25 -1.07
C HIS A 156 9.91 15.28 -0.44
N GLU A 157 10.14 16.57 -0.73
CA GLU A 157 9.44 17.67 -0.11
C GLU A 157 8.98 18.71 -1.14
N ILE A 158 7.76 19.22 -0.98
CA ILE A 158 7.19 20.33 -1.77
C ILE A 158 7.74 21.67 -1.27
N GLY A 159 8.11 22.56 -2.20
CA GLY A 159 8.47 23.94 -1.87
C GLY A 159 9.93 24.18 -1.45
N ARG A 160 10.78 23.15 -1.45
CA ARG A 160 12.24 23.31 -1.28
C ARG A 160 12.99 23.38 -2.62
N PRO A 161 14.17 24.04 -2.68
CA PRO A 161 14.99 24.12 -3.89
C PRO A 161 15.40 22.75 -4.46
N LEU A 162 15.42 22.71 -5.80
CA LEU A 162 15.10 21.61 -6.72
C LEU A 162 15.98 20.35 -6.76
N PHE A 163 17.00 20.17 -5.92
CA PHE A 163 18.08 19.23 -6.26
C PHE A 163 18.00 17.82 -5.63
N ALA A 164 17.28 17.63 -4.53
CA ALA A 164 17.09 16.29 -3.96
C ALA A 164 15.81 15.66 -4.51
N ARG A 165 15.96 14.71 -5.45
CA ARG A 165 14.86 13.78 -5.76
C ARG A 165 14.55 12.94 -4.52
N GLY A 166 13.29 12.58 -4.37
CA GLY A 166 12.81 11.72 -3.28
C GLY A 166 13.42 10.32 -3.36
N ASP A 167 13.36 9.62 -2.24
CA ASP A 167 13.86 8.26 -2.15
C ASP A 167 12.85 7.23 -2.71
N LEU A 168 13.08 5.95 -2.44
CA LEU A 168 12.19 4.89 -2.86
C LEU A 168 10.76 5.04 -2.29
N GLY A 169 10.62 5.47 -1.05
CA GLY A 169 9.33 5.67 -0.38
C GLY A 169 8.50 6.71 -1.12
N ASP A 170 9.11 7.84 -1.50
CA ASP A 170 8.42 8.89 -2.26
C ASP A 170 7.90 8.39 -3.62
N GLN A 171 8.69 7.56 -4.34
CA GLN A 171 8.26 7.01 -5.63
C GLN A 171 7.17 5.95 -5.46
N VAL A 172 7.34 5.03 -4.50
CA VAL A 172 6.42 3.91 -4.25
C VAL A 172 5.09 4.40 -3.70
N GLY A 173 5.11 5.33 -2.73
CA GLY A 173 3.93 5.95 -2.17
C GLY A 173 3.12 6.70 -3.24
N ALA A 174 3.79 7.52 -4.05
CA ALA A 174 3.15 8.22 -5.17
C ALA A 174 2.58 7.26 -6.23
N ALA A 175 3.32 6.24 -6.63
CA ALA A 175 2.83 5.22 -7.56
C ALA A 175 1.61 4.48 -6.99
N GLY A 176 1.62 4.14 -5.69
CA GLY A 176 0.49 3.55 -4.99
C GLY A 176 -0.77 4.42 -5.01
N ALA A 177 -0.62 5.72 -4.75
CA ALA A 177 -1.71 6.71 -4.77
C ALA A 177 -2.28 6.91 -6.17
N LEU A 178 -1.42 7.04 -7.17
CA LEU A 178 -1.80 7.18 -8.58
C LEU A 178 -2.56 5.95 -9.09
N LEU A 179 -2.14 4.74 -8.73
CA LEU A 179 -2.89 3.53 -9.05
C LEU A 179 -4.26 3.51 -8.37
N SER A 180 -4.37 4.01 -7.14
CA SER A 180 -5.67 4.11 -6.45
C SER A 180 -6.58 5.13 -7.13
N ALA A 181 -6.03 6.26 -7.57
CA ALA A 181 -6.74 7.27 -8.36
C ALA A 181 -7.20 6.72 -9.71
N TYR A 182 -6.37 5.94 -10.40
CA TYR A 182 -6.77 5.26 -11.63
C TYR A 182 -7.94 4.31 -11.39
N LEU A 183 -7.90 3.48 -10.34
CA LEU A 183 -8.97 2.54 -10.03
C LEU A 183 -10.33 3.23 -9.80
N VAL A 184 -10.35 4.40 -9.15
CA VAL A 184 -11.61 5.10 -8.86
C VAL A 184 -12.09 6.01 -9.99
N THR A 185 -11.20 6.49 -10.87
CA THR A 185 -11.56 7.48 -11.91
C THR A 185 -11.48 6.95 -13.34
N GLY A 186 -10.73 5.87 -13.59
CA GLY A 186 -10.40 5.37 -14.93
C GLY A 186 -9.48 6.28 -15.75
N ARG A 187 -8.91 7.35 -15.16
CA ARG A 187 -8.06 8.32 -15.89
C ARG A 187 -6.66 7.75 -16.13
N LEU A 188 -6.39 7.39 -17.38
CA LEU A 188 -5.12 6.79 -17.83
C LEU A 188 -3.84 7.51 -17.42
N PRO A 189 -3.76 8.87 -17.36
CA PRO A 189 -2.53 9.54 -16.95
C PRO A 189 -2.01 9.09 -15.58
N TYR A 190 -2.89 8.69 -14.65
CA TYR A 190 -2.46 8.27 -13.32
C TYR A 190 -1.72 6.93 -13.36
N SER A 191 -2.25 5.91 -14.04
CA SER A 191 -1.57 4.62 -14.15
C SER A 191 -0.27 4.71 -14.96
N MET A 192 -0.26 5.53 -16.01
CA MET A 192 0.93 5.76 -16.83
C MET A 192 2.04 6.46 -16.03
N LEU A 193 1.69 7.46 -15.21
CA LEU A 193 2.64 8.10 -14.32
C LEU A 193 3.14 7.14 -13.24
N ALA A 194 2.27 6.32 -12.65
CA ALA A 194 2.69 5.29 -11.69
C ALA A 194 3.72 4.33 -12.31
N GLU A 195 3.50 3.91 -13.56
CA GLU A 195 4.43 3.08 -14.33
C GLU A 195 5.79 3.78 -14.51
N GLU A 196 5.78 5.06 -14.87
CA GLU A 196 7.00 5.85 -15.02
C GLU A 196 7.79 5.96 -13.71
N LEU A 197 7.12 6.23 -12.58
CA LEU A 197 7.77 6.35 -11.27
C LEU A 197 8.46 5.04 -10.89
N MET A 198 7.79 3.90 -11.08
CA MET A 198 8.38 2.59 -10.79
C MET A 198 9.53 2.25 -11.74
N ARG A 199 9.45 2.66 -13.02
CA ARG A 199 10.58 2.55 -13.94
C ARG A 199 11.76 3.42 -13.53
N CYS A 200 11.49 4.64 -13.06
CA CYS A 200 12.52 5.53 -12.54
C CYS A 200 13.22 4.90 -11.34
N ALA A 201 12.45 4.44 -10.35
CA ALA A 201 12.99 3.74 -9.18
C ALA A 201 13.84 2.52 -9.56
N ARG A 202 13.38 1.73 -10.55
CA ARG A 202 14.11 0.56 -11.05
C ARG A 202 15.42 0.93 -11.74
N ARG A 203 15.48 2.02 -12.51
CA ARG A 203 16.74 2.48 -13.12
C ARG A 203 17.74 2.95 -12.07
N THR A 204 17.27 3.54 -10.98
CA THR A 204 18.12 4.19 -9.99
C THR A 204 18.62 3.24 -8.90
N TRP A 205 17.75 2.37 -8.36
CA TRP A 205 18.06 1.64 -7.12
C TRP A 205 17.98 0.11 -7.23
N TRP A 206 17.65 -0.45 -8.39
CA TRP A 206 17.46 -1.89 -8.54
C TRP A 206 18.77 -2.67 -8.43
N ASP A 207 18.79 -3.65 -7.54
CA ASP A 207 19.85 -4.65 -7.42
C ASP A 207 19.64 -5.75 -8.46
N VAL A 208 20.38 -5.66 -9.58
CA VAL A 208 20.28 -6.61 -10.70
C VAL A 208 20.68 -8.02 -10.28
N GLU A 209 21.56 -8.19 -9.29
CA GLU A 209 22.04 -9.51 -8.89
C GLU A 209 21.07 -10.18 -7.92
N ARG A 210 20.64 -9.47 -6.87
CA ARG A 210 19.88 -10.06 -5.78
C ARG A 210 18.38 -9.73 -5.82
N GLY A 211 17.94 -8.83 -6.70
CA GLY A 211 16.56 -8.34 -6.74
C GLY A 211 16.23 -7.34 -5.63
N GLY A 212 15.26 -6.46 -5.88
CA GLY A 212 14.83 -5.41 -4.96
C GLY A 212 15.68 -4.15 -4.99
N PHE A 213 15.27 -3.15 -4.20
CA PHE A 213 15.79 -1.78 -4.23
C PHE A 213 16.70 -1.47 -3.03
N LEU A 214 17.82 -0.76 -3.26
CA LEU A 214 18.85 -0.32 -2.29
C LEU A 214 18.62 1.16 -1.83
N PRO A 215 19.28 1.75 -0.77
CA PRO A 215 20.18 1.20 0.27
C PRO A 215 19.93 1.65 1.77
N PRO A 216 20.23 0.80 2.80
CA PRO A 216 20.18 -0.68 2.75
C PRO A 216 18.75 -1.11 2.43
N LYS A 217 18.51 -2.27 1.79
CA LYS A 217 17.17 -2.69 1.32
C LYS A 217 16.11 -2.63 2.44
N PRO A 218 15.28 -1.58 2.55
CA PRO A 218 14.37 -1.49 3.67
C PRO A 218 13.27 -2.51 3.43
N PHE A 219 13.04 -3.40 4.41
CA PHE A 219 12.12 -4.53 4.23
C PHE A 219 10.71 -4.04 3.89
N ALA A 220 10.19 -3.07 4.66
CA ALA A 220 8.89 -2.46 4.43
C ALA A 220 8.76 -1.83 3.04
N GLN A 221 9.69 -0.93 2.66
CA GLN A 221 9.62 -0.24 1.36
C GLN A 221 9.72 -1.20 0.16
N ASN A 222 10.52 -2.27 0.26
CA ASN A 222 10.55 -3.31 -0.78
C ASN A 222 9.24 -4.11 -0.81
N GLY A 223 8.62 -4.40 0.33
CA GLY A 223 7.30 -5.03 0.40
C GLY A 223 6.21 -4.17 -0.25
N GLU A 224 6.20 -2.87 0.04
CA GLU A 224 5.31 -1.89 -0.60
C GLU A 224 5.56 -1.79 -2.11
N ALA A 225 6.83 -1.77 -2.53
CA ALA A 225 7.18 -1.77 -3.95
C ALA A 225 6.68 -3.04 -4.64
N ALA A 226 6.80 -4.21 -4.01
CA ALA A 226 6.25 -5.46 -4.54
C ALA A 226 4.72 -5.40 -4.70
N LEU A 227 3.99 -4.79 -3.75
CA LEU A 227 2.54 -4.55 -3.88
C LEU A 227 2.21 -3.67 -5.09
N VAL A 228 2.92 -2.56 -5.27
CA VAL A 228 2.73 -1.66 -6.43
C VAL A 228 3.03 -2.38 -7.74
N LEU A 229 4.10 -3.17 -7.79
CA LEU A 229 4.47 -3.97 -8.98
C LEU A 229 3.41 -5.03 -9.29
N CYS A 230 2.83 -5.70 -8.29
CA CYS A 230 1.72 -6.62 -8.51
C CYS A 230 0.50 -5.92 -9.11
N ARG A 231 0.16 -4.72 -8.64
CA ARG A 231 -0.95 -3.92 -9.19
C ARG A 231 -0.69 -3.51 -10.64
N LEU A 232 0.53 -3.07 -10.98
CA LEU A 232 0.91 -2.79 -12.37
C LEU A 232 0.86 -4.05 -13.25
N ALA A 233 1.31 -5.19 -12.74
CA ALA A 233 1.24 -6.46 -13.45
C ALA A 233 -0.21 -6.88 -13.74
N ALA A 234 -1.14 -6.64 -12.82
CA ALA A 234 -2.57 -6.86 -13.04
C ALA A 234 -3.10 -5.98 -14.19
N LEU A 235 -2.75 -4.68 -14.20
CA LEU A 235 -3.13 -3.77 -15.29
C LEU A 235 -2.57 -4.23 -16.64
N HIS A 236 -1.31 -4.70 -16.69
CA HIS A 236 -0.71 -5.20 -17.94
C HIS A 236 -1.40 -6.47 -18.48
N ARG A 237 -2.10 -7.23 -17.63
CA ARG A 237 -2.89 -8.39 -18.07
C ARG A 237 -4.27 -8.00 -18.59
N ASP A 238 -4.80 -6.86 -18.18
CA ASP A 238 -6.09 -6.34 -18.64
C ASP A 238 -6.00 -5.93 -20.13
N ALA A 239 -6.84 -6.53 -20.97
CA ALA A 239 -6.85 -6.27 -22.41
C ALA A 239 -7.36 -4.86 -22.75
N THR A 240 -8.29 -4.32 -21.97
CA THR A 240 -8.82 -2.96 -22.12
C THR A 240 -7.73 -1.95 -21.81
N TYR A 241 -6.99 -2.17 -20.71
CA TYR A 241 -5.85 -1.32 -20.35
C TYR A 241 -4.78 -1.32 -21.44
N ARG A 242 -4.37 -2.50 -21.92
CA ARG A 242 -3.37 -2.63 -23.00
C ARG A 242 -3.80 -1.98 -24.31
N GLY A 243 -5.10 -1.92 -24.59
CA GLY A 243 -5.64 -1.24 -25.76
C GLY A 243 -5.59 0.28 -25.68
N ALA A 244 -5.46 0.85 -24.47
CA ALA A 244 -5.58 2.28 -24.22
C ALA A 244 -4.29 2.95 -23.72
N ALA A 245 -3.43 2.21 -23.02
CA ALA A 245 -2.19 2.71 -22.42
C ALA A 245 -0.95 2.33 -23.25
N VAL A 246 0.09 3.16 -23.19
CA VAL A 246 1.42 2.83 -23.70
C VAL A 246 2.12 1.95 -22.66
N VAL A 247 2.02 0.63 -22.85
CA VAL A 247 2.64 -0.37 -21.99
C VAL A 247 4.09 -0.57 -22.38
N ALA A 248 5.02 -0.52 -21.42
CA ALA A 248 6.41 -0.87 -21.68
C ALA A 248 6.55 -2.38 -21.97
N PRO A 249 6.92 -2.80 -23.20
CA PRO A 249 6.92 -4.22 -23.59
C PRO A 249 7.97 -5.06 -22.85
N GLU A 250 9.03 -4.42 -22.36
CA GLU A 250 10.12 -5.04 -21.59
C GLU A 250 9.80 -5.15 -20.08
N ALA A 251 8.69 -4.55 -19.62
CA ALA A 251 8.37 -4.51 -18.20
C ALA A 251 7.65 -5.79 -17.75
N ASP A 252 8.36 -6.63 -17.00
CA ASP A 252 7.79 -7.78 -16.30
C ASP A 252 7.66 -7.49 -14.79
N TYR A 253 6.60 -6.76 -14.44
CA TYR A 253 6.36 -6.35 -13.06
C TYR A 253 6.03 -7.52 -12.12
N ALA A 254 5.45 -8.61 -12.64
CA ALA A 254 5.22 -9.81 -11.84
C ALA A 254 6.56 -10.49 -11.49
N MET A 255 7.50 -10.56 -12.43
CA MET A 255 8.84 -11.06 -12.19
C MET A 255 9.61 -10.17 -11.21
N ASP A 256 9.56 -8.84 -11.38
CA ASP A 256 10.25 -7.92 -10.45
C ASP A 256 9.69 -8.05 -9.02
N ALA A 257 8.36 -8.16 -8.84
CA ALA A 257 7.75 -8.44 -7.54
C ALA A 257 8.21 -9.79 -6.96
N MET A 258 8.23 -10.85 -7.77
CA MET A 258 8.72 -12.16 -7.34
C MET A 258 10.18 -12.13 -6.90
N ARG A 259 11.04 -11.37 -7.60
CA ARG A 259 12.46 -11.22 -7.25
C ARG A 259 12.65 -10.47 -5.93
N ILE A 260 11.83 -9.47 -5.64
CA ILE A 260 11.82 -8.80 -4.34
C ILE A 260 11.49 -9.80 -3.23
N LEU A 261 10.39 -10.53 -3.37
CA LEU A 261 9.96 -11.49 -2.34
C LEU A 261 10.97 -12.63 -2.17
N ALA A 262 11.57 -13.12 -3.25
CA ALA A 262 12.65 -14.10 -3.17
C ALA A 262 13.85 -13.56 -2.36
N ALA A 263 14.24 -12.31 -2.57
CA ALA A 263 15.33 -11.66 -1.84
C ALA A 263 15.02 -11.51 -0.34
N GLN A 264 13.76 -11.24 0.01
CA GLN A 264 13.31 -11.06 1.39
C GLN A 264 13.09 -12.37 2.15
N THR A 265 12.89 -13.48 1.45
CA THR A 265 12.60 -14.80 2.03
C THR A 265 13.63 -15.23 3.09
N ALA A 266 14.91 -14.88 2.89
CA ALA A 266 15.98 -15.19 3.84
C ALA A 266 15.96 -14.29 5.09
N ALA A 267 15.46 -13.05 4.97
CA ALA A 267 15.37 -12.10 6.08
C ALA A 267 14.13 -12.36 6.97
N LEU A 268 13.12 -13.06 6.44
CA LEU A 268 11.88 -13.39 7.14
C LEU A 268 12.04 -14.35 8.31
N THR A 269 13.15 -15.09 8.42
CA THR A 269 13.38 -15.98 9.56
C THR A 269 13.57 -15.22 10.88
N ASP A 270 14.00 -13.95 10.81
CA ASP A 270 14.14 -13.03 11.95
C ASP A 270 13.08 -11.89 11.92
N GLY A 271 12.23 -11.87 10.89
CA GLY A 271 11.23 -10.82 10.67
C GLY A 271 10.09 -10.90 11.67
N GLY A 272 9.91 -9.83 12.44
CA GLY A 272 8.75 -9.64 13.32
C GLY A 272 7.45 -9.42 12.53
N LEU A 273 6.63 -8.46 12.97
CA LEU A 273 5.35 -8.15 12.32
C LEU A 273 5.49 -7.60 10.89
N ASP A 274 6.69 -7.16 10.49
CA ASP A 274 7.05 -6.81 9.10
C ASP A 274 6.70 -7.92 8.08
N ALA A 275 6.64 -9.18 8.51
CA ALA A 275 6.21 -10.31 7.69
C ALA A 275 4.80 -10.13 7.08
N ALA A 276 3.97 -9.26 7.65
CA ALA A 276 2.64 -8.98 7.14
C ALA A 276 2.66 -8.26 5.77
N LEU A 277 3.53 -7.27 5.57
CA LEU A 277 3.68 -6.59 4.27
C LEU A 277 4.15 -7.57 3.19
N PHE A 278 5.08 -8.45 3.55
CA PHE A 278 5.48 -9.54 2.67
C PHE A 278 4.31 -10.48 2.37
N GLY A 279 3.51 -10.84 3.37
CA GLY A 279 2.34 -11.70 3.22
C GLY A 279 1.29 -11.09 2.28
N LEU A 280 1.04 -9.77 2.39
CA LEU A 280 0.20 -9.02 1.47
C LEU A 280 0.73 -9.09 0.04
N ALA A 281 2.01 -8.78 -0.16
CA ALA A 281 2.64 -8.81 -1.48
C ALA A 281 2.64 -10.20 -2.11
N LEU A 282 2.91 -11.25 -1.31
CA LEU A 282 2.84 -12.65 -1.76
C LEU A 282 1.41 -13.04 -2.14
N HIS A 283 0.41 -12.60 -1.38
CA HIS A 283 -0.99 -12.84 -1.72
C HIS A 283 -1.36 -12.23 -3.07
N GLU A 284 -1.02 -10.96 -3.30
CA GLU A 284 -1.25 -10.29 -4.59
C GLU A 284 -0.52 -11.00 -5.74
N LEU A 285 0.75 -11.39 -5.54
CA LEU A 285 1.54 -12.09 -6.56
C LEU A 285 0.92 -13.44 -6.95
N LEU A 286 0.38 -14.18 -5.99
CA LEU A 286 -0.24 -15.47 -6.25
C LEU A 286 -1.62 -15.33 -6.92
N SER A 287 -2.37 -14.26 -6.63
CA SER A 287 -3.63 -13.93 -7.32
C SER A 287 -3.42 -13.54 -8.79
N LEU A 288 -2.19 -13.19 -9.18
CA LEU A 288 -1.85 -12.99 -10.58
C LEU A 288 -1.72 -14.31 -11.35
N ARG A 289 -1.63 -15.49 -10.73
CA ARG A 289 -1.42 -16.74 -11.47
C ARG A 289 -2.74 -17.32 -11.97
#